data_AF-A0A4Y2A6L4-F1
#
_entry.id   AF-A0A4Y2A6L4-F1
#
_cell.length_a   1.000
_cell.length_b   1.000
_cell.length_c   1.000
_cell.angle_alpha   90.00
_cell.angle_beta   90.00
_cell.angle_gamma   90.00
#
_symmetry.space_group_name_H-M   'P 1'
#
loop_
_entity.id
_entity.type
_entity.pdbx_description
1 polymer ?
#
loop_
_entity_poly.entity_id
_entity_poly.type
_entity_poly.pdbx_seq_one_letter_code
_entity_poly.pdbx_strand_id
1 'polypeptide(L)'
;MSQMLEGIPGTICHMDDILIWGSTQEEHDQRLTEVCKRLKNSGMTLNANKCIFSQTSIKFLAHIIDGQGIHPDPDKIAAIENYQPPTNKKELKQLLGMANYLARILPNYSDILFPLTSMLSNKVTFVWETPQEAAFQKLMKILSSDPVLIIFDPRKETTVTTDASSYGLGATICKKQTDGRRSVIAYASRTLTPTESRYAQIEKEGPAVAWGCEKFRDYLTGMHFKIETDHKPLIPIFSKKNLDDLSPRLQRIKLRMMKFSYIIVHIPGKELFAADALSRNPQKVPYKREELEAEIAAFIQMITSSLPASSRRLEELRVAQLKDETCQKLIDYVLKGWPSKKEVDTLCAPYWKNRYEISVQDGLL
;
A
#
# COMPACT_ATOMS: atom_id res chain seq x y z
N MET A 1 23.72 13.73 2.34
CA MET A 1 22.98 14.81 3.02
C MET A 1 23.25 14.87 4.52
N SER A 2 23.25 13.77 5.27
CA SER A 2 23.44 13.80 6.75
C SER A 2 24.71 14.53 7.21
N GLN A 3 25.86 14.29 6.56
CA GLN A 3 27.14 14.98 6.87
C GLN A 3 27.07 16.51 6.69
N MET A 4 26.18 17.01 5.83
CA MET A 4 26.07 18.45 5.56
C MET A 4 25.43 19.21 6.72
N LEU A 5 24.52 18.54 7.43
CA LEU A 5 23.75 19.11 8.55
C LEU A 5 24.39 18.81 9.90
N GLU A 6 25.50 18.06 9.89
CA GLU A 6 26.25 17.69 11.08
C GLU A 6 26.72 18.96 11.83
N GLY A 7 26.56 18.94 13.16
CA GLY A 7 26.88 20.06 14.03
C GLY A 7 25.80 21.14 14.15
N ILE A 8 24.64 21.02 13.50
CA ILE A 8 23.48 21.88 13.77
C ILE A 8 22.55 21.14 14.74
N PRO A 9 22.51 21.51 16.04
CA PRO A 9 21.60 20.88 16.99
C PRO A 9 20.14 21.08 16.55
N GLY A 10 19.25 20.17 16.92
CA GLY A 10 17.84 20.28 16.56
C GLY A 10 17.56 20.04 15.07
N THR A 11 18.40 19.27 14.39
CA THR A 11 18.19 18.88 12.99
C THR A 11 18.37 17.38 12.82
N ILE A 12 17.53 16.77 11.98
CA ILE A 12 17.63 15.39 11.53
C ILE A 12 17.48 15.38 10.02
N CYS A 13 18.28 14.56 9.35
CA CYS A 13 18.16 14.31 7.93
C CYS A 13 18.02 12.82 7.70
N HIS A 14 16.96 12.43 6.99
CA HIS A 14 16.70 11.05 6.62
C HIS A 14 16.44 10.97 5.12
N MET A 15 17.40 10.40 4.39
CA MET A 15 17.43 10.42 2.93
C MET A 15 17.22 11.85 2.39
N ASP A 16 16.04 12.13 1.85
CA ASP A 16 15.69 13.39 1.20
C ASP A 16 14.89 14.35 2.11
N ASP A 17 14.45 13.89 3.28
CA ASP A 17 13.66 14.69 4.22
C ASP A 17 14.52 15.26 5.35
N ILE A 18 14.30 16.53 5.68
CA ILE A 18 14.99 17.26 6.75
C ILE A 18 13.96 17.75 7.77
N LEU A 19 14.14 17.35 9.04
CA LEU A 19 13.37 17.85 10.17
C LEU A 19 14.22 18.84 10.97
N ILE A 20 13.63 20.00 11.28
CA ILE A 20 14.25 21.07 12.07
C ILE A 20 13.29 21.41 13.21
N TRP A 21 13.79 21.52 14.44
CA TRP A 21 12.99 21.89 15.59
C TRP A 21 13.74 22.82 16.54
N GLY A 22 13.01 23.55 17.38
CA GLY A 22 13.54 24.46 18.40
C GLY A 22 12.57 24.53 19.58
N SER A 23 13.09 24.82 20.78
CA SER A 23 12.26 25.05 21.98
C SER A 23 11.58 26.42 21.95
N THR A 24 12.13 27.38 21.20
CA THR A 24 11.48 28.67 20.88
C THR A 24 11.49 28.92 19.38
N GLN A 25 10.66 29.88 18.94
CA GLN A 25 10.60 30.29 17.53
C GLN A 25 11.94 30.86 17.07
N GLU A 26 12.62 31.65 17.91
CA GLU A 26 13.92 32.24 17.58
C GLU A 26 14.99 31.17 17.39
N GLU A 27 15.03 30.16 18.26
CA GLU A 27 15.96 29.04 18.12
C GLU A 27 15.69 28.21 16.85
N HIS A 28 14.42 27.94 16.56
CA HIS A 28 14.00 27.26 15.33
C HIS A 28 14.44 28.06 14.08
N ASP A 29 14.19 29.37 14.05
CA ASP A 29 14.48 30.21 12.89
C ASP A 29 15.99 30.41 12.66
N GLN A 30 16.78 30.46 13.74
CA GLN A 30 18.24 30.43 13.66
C GLN A 30 18.74 29.13 13.02
N ARG A 31 18.22 27.97 13.47
CA ARG A 31 18.56 26.65 12.91
C ARG A 31 18.15 26.55 11.45
N LEU A 32 16.93 26.94 11.11
CA LEU A 32 16.42 26.96 9.74
C LEU A 32 17.30 27.81 8.82
N THR A 33 17.69 29.01 9.27
CA THR A 33 18.56 29.90 8.51
C THR A 33 19.92 29.26 8.24
N GLU A 34 20.51 28.59 9.23
CA GLU A 34 21.80 27.90 9.07
C GLU A 34 21.67 26.70 8.11
N VAL A 35 20.61 25.89 8.24
CA VAL A 35 20.32 24.78 7.32
C VAL A 35 20.19 25.28 5.87
N CYS A 36 19.41 26.33 5.64
CA CYS A 36 19.22 26.92 4.31
C CYS A 36 20.54 27.45 3.72
N LYS A 37 21.41 28.07 4.53
CA LYS A 37 22.74 28.51 4.08
C LYS A 37 23.59 27.32 3.62
N ARG A 38 23.62 26.22 4.38
CA ARG A 38 24.39 25.03 4.01
C ARG A 38 23.87 24.35 2.75
N LEU A 39 22.54 24.25 2.61
CA LEU A 39 21.92 23.71 1.39
C LEU A 39 22.26 24.55 0.16
N LYS A 40 22.22 25.88 0.30
CA LYS A 40 22.61 26.80 -0.78
C LYS A 40 24.08 26.64 -1.16
N ASN A 41 24.97 26.54 -0.16
CA ASN A 41 26.41 26.41 -0.40
C ASN A 41 26.79 25.06 -1.04
N SER A 42 26.01 24.01 -0.81
CA SER A 42 26.21 22.69 -1.43
C SER A 42 25.54 22.55 -2.81
N GLY A 43 24.82 23.56 -3.27
CA GLY A 43 24.09 23.52 -4.54
C GLY A 43 22.79 22.70 -4.50
N MET A 44 22.29 22.37 -3.31
CA MET A 44 21.02 21.67 -3.15
C MET A 44 19.82 22.61 -3.24
N THR A 45 18.77 22.16 -3.93
CA THR A 45 17.52 22.89 -4.09
C THR A 45 16.38 22.19 -3.36
N LEU A 46 15.56 22.96 -2.64
CA LEU A 46 14.37 22.46 -1.98
C LEU A 46 13.15 22.57 -2.91
N ASN A 47 12.25 21.59 -2.85
CA ASN A 47 10.94 21.69 -3.49
C ASN A 47 10.02 22.54 -2.60
N ALA A 48 9.84 23.81 -2.95
CA ALA A 48 9.06 24.77 -2.17
C ALA A 48 7.63 24.29 -1.85
N ASN A 49 6.98 23.55 -2.76
CA ASN A 49 5.62 23.04 -2.55
C ASN A 49 5.55 21.93 -1.49
N LYS A 50 6.67 21.26 -1.20
CA LYS A 50 6.76 20.22 -0.18
C LYS A 50 7.33 20.72 1.14
N CYS A 51 7.87 21.94 1.18
CA CYS A 51 8.41 22.52 2.40
C CYS A 51 7.28 23.01 3.31
N ILE A 52 7.33 22.58 4.56
CA ILE A 52 6.37 22.96 5.60
C ILE A 52 7.18 23.63 6.72
N PHE A 53 6.88 24.90 7.00
CA PHE A 53 7.65 25.72 7.96
C PHE A 53 6.79 26.13 9.16
N SER A 54 7.47 26.31 10.29
CA SER A 54 6.93 26.96 11.51
C SER A 54 5.61 26.36 12.00
N GLN A 55 5.52 25.03 12.03
CA GLN A 55 4.35 24.30 12.53
C GLN A 55 4.58 23.82 13.97
N THR A 56 3.52 23.78 14.76
CA THR A 56 3.52 23.18 16.09
C THR A 56 3.38 21.65 16.06
N SER A 57 2.96 21.12 14.92
CA SER A 57 2.81 19.69 14.64
C SER A 57 3.17 19.42 13.18
N ILE A 58 4.02 18.42 12.92
CA ILE A 58 4.47 18.08 11.56
C ILE A 58 4.49 16.57 11.33
N LYS A 59 4.15 16.16 10.10
CA LYS A 59 4.33 14.78 9.65
C LYS A 59 5.77 14.57 9.17
N PHE A 60 6.48 13.63 9.79
CA PHE A 60 7.84 13.25 9.42
C PHE A 60 7.99 11.72 9.48
N LEU A 61 8.45 11.09 8.39
CA LEU A 61 8.65 9.64 8.27
C LEU A 61 7.45 8.80 8.75
N ALA A 62 6.24 9.17 8.33
CA ALA A 62 4.99 8.56 8.76
C ALA A 62 4.75 8.65 10.29
N HIS A 63 5.18 9.72 10.95
CA HIS A 63 4.82 10.02 12.33
C HIS A 63 4.36 11.47 12.43
N ILE A 64 3.40 11.76 13.31
CA ILE A 64 3.10 13.15 13.69
C ILE A 64 3.98 13.49 14.89
N ILE A 65 4.75 14.55 14.78
CA ILE A 65 5.64 15.03 15.83
C ILE A 65 5.14 16.40 16.28
N ASP A 66 4.92 16.56 17.58
CA ASP A 66 4.54 17.82 18.20
C ASP A 66 5.22 18.02 19.57
N GLY A 67 4.86 19.09 20.28
CA GLY A 67 5.41 19.39 21.61
C GLY A 67 5.06 18.37 22.71
N GLN A 68 4.11 17.46 22.48
CA GLN A 68 3.73 16.39 23.41
C GLN A 68 4.45 15.07 23.11
N GLY A 69 5.01 14.91 21.91
CA GLY A 69 5.82 13.77 21.53
C GLY A 69 5.58 13.29 20.11
N ILE A 70 5.70 11.97 19.93
CA ILE A 70 5.55 11.29 18.63
C ILE A 70 4.25 10.51 18.66
N HIS A 71 3.34 10.85 17.76
CA HIS A 71 2.04 10.22 17.60
C HIS A 71 1.99 9.37 16.33
N PRO A 72 1.09 8.36 16.28
CA PRO A 72 0.77 7.68 15.04
C PRO A 72 0.27 8.68 13.99
N ASP A 73 0.81 8.56 12.79
CA ASP A 73 0.27 9.23 11.61
C ASP A 73 -1.20 8.82 11.38
N PRO A 74 -2.15 9.77 11.24
CA PRO A 74 -3.55 9.49 10.97
C PRO A 74 -3.74 8.51 9.82
N ASP A 75 -2.86 8.53 8.81
CA ASP A 75 -2.91 7.58 7.69
C ASP A 75 -2.72 6.11 8.14
N LYS A 76 -2.03 5.85 9.28
CA LYS A 76 -1.87 4.49 9.84
C LYS A 76 -3.15 3.93 10.44
N ILE A 77 -4.04 4.80 10.90
CA ILE A 77 -5.24 4.45 11.66
C ILE A 77 -6.51 4.77 10.91
N ALA A 78 -6.43 5.52 9.81
CA ALA A 78 -7.57 5.96 9.03
C ALA A 78 -8.51 4.78 8.71
N ALA A 79 -7.96 3.62 8.34
CA ALA A 79 -8.74 2.43 8.00
C ALA A 79 -9.63 1.93 9.16
N ILE A 80 -9.22 2.16 10.40
CA ILE A 80 -10.00 1.88 11.62
C ILE A 80 -10.90 3.07 11.97
N GLU A 81 -10.41 4.30 11.91
CA GLU A 81 -11.21 5.49 12.25
C GLU A 81 -12.41 5.70 11.33
N ASN A 82 -12.25 5.39 10.03
CA ASN A 82 -13.34 5.49 9.05
C ASN A 82 -14.06 4.15 8.82
N TYR A 83 -13.81 3.15 9.67
CA TYR A 83 -14.47 1.86 9.58
C TYR A 83 -15.98 2.05 9.77
N GLN A 84 -16.80 1.53 8.86
CA GLN A 84 -18.25 1.73 8.95
C GLN A 84 -18.88 0.77 9.98
N PRO A 85 -19.89 1.21 10.74
CA PRO A 85 -20.65 0.32 11.62
C PRO A 85 -21.19 -0.92 10.88
N PRO A 86 -21.03 -2.13 11.45
CA PRO A 86 -21.63 -3.33 10.89
C PRO A 86 -23.15 -3.21 10.74
N THR A 87 -23.65 -3.66 9.58
CA THR A 87 -25.09 -3.64 9.27
C THR A 87 -25.76 -4.99 9.48
N ASN A 88 -24.96 -6.03 9.73
CA ASN A 88 -25.45 -7.40 9.93
C ASN A 88 -24.52 -8.22 10.83
N LYS A 89 -25.03 -9.38 11.29
CA LYS A 89 -24.29 -10.29 12.19
C LYS A 89 -22.98 -10.82 11.59
N LYS A 90 -22.85 -10.91 10.26
CA LYS A 90 -21.63 -11.41 9.60
C LYS A 90 -20.51 -10.38 9.71
N GLU A 91 -20.79 -9.13 9.34
CA GLU A 91 -19.85 -8.00 9.48
C GLU A 91 -19.46 -7.78 10.94
N LEU A 92 -20.42 -7.91 11.86
CA LEU A 92 -20.16 -7.78 13.29
C LEU A 92 -19.21 -8.86 13.79
N LYS A 93 -19.37 -10.12 13.37
CA LYS A 93 -18.43 -11.20 13.72
C LYS A 93 -17.01 -10.92 13.21
N GLN A 94 -16.88 -10.29 12.04
CA GLN A 94 -15.58 -9.95 11.47
C GLN A 94 -14.88 -8.85 12.29
N LEU A 95 -15.61 -7.77 12.60
CA LEU A 95 -15.13 -6.71 13.48
C LEU A 95 -14.69 -7.26 14.84
N LEU A 96 -15.54 -8.08 15.47
CA LEU A 96 -15.23 -8.69 16.76
C LEU A 96 -14.08 -9.70 16.67
N GLY A 97 -13.94 -10.40 15.54
CA GLY A 97 -12.79 -11.27 15.28
C GLY A 97 -11.48 -10.49 15.26
N MET A 98 -11.42 -9.40 14.49
CA MET A 98 -10.28 -8.49 14.46
C MET A 98 -9.99 -7.92 15.85
N ALA A 99 -11.01 -7.42 16.54
CA ALA A 99 -10.80 -6.80 17.84
C ALA A 99 -10.33 -7.80 18.90
N ASN A 100 -10.90 -9.01 18.93
CA ASN A 100 -10.43 -10.08 19.84
C ASN A 100 -9.00 -10.51 19.52
N TYR A 101 -8.60 -10.48 18.25
CA TYR A 101 -7.24 -10.81 17.87
C TYR A 101 -6.23 -9.77 18.37
N LEU A 102 -6.60 -8.48 18.34
CA LEU A 102 -5.71 -7.36 18.59
C LEU A 102 -5.75 -6.82 20.03
N ALA A 103 -6.91 -6.84 20.69
CA ALA A 103 -7.18 -6.04 21.89
C ALA A 103 -7.66 -6.84 23.12
N ARG A 104 -7.65 -8.19 23.06
CA ARG A 104 -8.24 -9.08 24.11
C ARG A 104 -7.71 -8.88 25.54
N ILE A 105 -6.57 -8.24 25.73
CA ILE A 105 -5.89 -8.11 27.03
C ILE A 105 -6.25 -6.81 27.75
N LEU A 106 -7.08 -5.96 27.14
CA LEU A 106 -7.47 -4.71 27.78
C LEU A 106 -8.40 -4.96 28.98
N PRO A 107 -8.20 -4.25 30.10
CA PRO A 107 -9.11 -4.33 31.24
C PRO A 107 -10.51 -3.87 30.82
N ASN A 108 -11.55 -4.54 31.34
CA ASN A 108 -12.97 -4.28 31.05
C ASN A 108 -13.37 -4.42 29.56
N TYR A 109 -12.56 -5.11 28.76
CA TYR A 109 -12.83 -5.32 27.34
C TYR A 109 -14.16 -6.04 27.09
N SER A 110 -14.50 -7.03 27.91
CA SER A 110 -15.77 -7.76 27.82
C SER A 110 -16.98 -6.85 28.04
N ASP A 111 -16.90 -5.90 28.98
CA ASP A 111 -18.00 -4.98 29.28
C ASP A 111 -18.21 -3.97 28.15
N ILE A 112 -17.10 -3.49 27.57
CA ILE A 112 -17.14 -2.61 26.39
C ILE A 112 -17.79 -3.33 25.20
N LEU A 113 -17.47 -4.61 25.00
CA LEU A 113 -17.99 -5.39 23.89
C LEU A 113 -19.40 -5.95 24.12
N PHE A 114 -19.91 -5.99 25.35
CA PHE A 114 -21.19 -6.62 25.66
C PHE A 114 -22.37 -6.12 24.80
N PRO A 115 -22.55 -4.81 24.56
CA PRO A 115 -23.60 -4.31 23.66
C PRO A 115 -23.46 -4.84 22.22
N LEU A 116 -22.23 -5.11 21.77
CA LEU A 116 -21.95 -5.66 20.45
C LEU A 116 -22.12 -7.18 20.42
N THR A 117 -21.55 -7.91 21.37
CA THR A 117 -21.57 -9.39 21.38
C THR A 117 -22.98 -9.94 21.64
N SER A 118 -23.81 -9.23 22.43
CA SER A 118 -25.21 -9.61 22.67
C SER A 118 -26.04 -9.72 21.38
N MET A 119 -25.76 -8.88 20.37
CA MET A 119 -26.41 -8.92 19.06
C MET A 119 -26.09 -10.17 18.24
N LEU A 120 -25.04 -10.93 18.59
CA LEU A 120 -24.68 -12.18 17.91
C LEU A 120 -25.62 -13.34 18.28
N SER A 121 -26.40 -13.22 19.35
CA SER A 121 -27.35 -14.25 19.77
C SER A 121 -28.41 -14.48 18.69
N ASN A 122 -28.74 -15.75 18.42
CA ASN A 122 -29.83 -16.10 17.51
C ASN A 122 -31.22 -15.70 18.05
N LYS A 123 -31.32 -15.42 19.36
CA LYS A 123 -32.57 -15.02 20.03
C LYS A 123 -32.84 -13.52 19.97
N VAL A 124 -31.89 -12.73 19.45
CA VAL A 124 -31.94 -11.26 19.44
C VAL A 124 -31.90 -10.76 17.99
N THR A 125 -32.80 -9.83 17.67
CA THR A 125 -32.81 -9.11 16.40
C THR A 125 -31.58 -8.20 16.31
N PHE A 126 -30.97 -8.11 15.14
CA PHE A 126 -29.86 -7.18 14.95
C PHE A 126 -30.40 -5.74 14.96
N VAL A 127 -30.04 -4.97 15.97
CA VAL A 127 -30.50 -3.59 16.18
C VAL A 127 -29.31 -2.73 16.55
N TRP A 128 -29.13 -1.61 15.85
CA TRP A 128 -28.03 -0.69 16.08
C TRP A 128 -28.55 0.61 16.70
N GLU A 129 -28.37 0.75 18.02
CA GLU A 129 -28.83 1.90 18.80
C GLU A 129 -27.65 2.57 19.53
N THR A 130 -27.95 3.59 20.33
CA THR A 130 -26.98 4.35 21.11
C THR A 130 -25.99 3.49 21.92
N PRO A 131 -26.40 2.39 22.60
CA PRO A 131 -25.44 1.55 23.33
C PRO A 131 -24.42 0.85 22.42
N GLN A 132 -24.87 0.38 21.26
CA GLN A 132 -24.02 -0.29 20.26
C GLN A 132 -23.08 0.69 19.60
N GLU A 133 -23.58 1.88 19.22
CA GLU A 133 -22.76 2.94 18.66
C GLU A 133 -21.68 3.39 19.65
N ALA A 134 -22.04 3.61 20.93
CA ALA A 134 -21.08 3.98 21.96
C ALA A 134 -20.00 2.90 22.18
N ALA A 135 -20.40 1.62 22.16
CA ALA A 135 -19.46 0.50 22.25
C ALA A 135 -18.54 0.42 21.02
N PHE A 136 -19.09 0.62 19.82
CA PHE A 136 -18.35 0.65 18.56
C PHE A 136 -17.30 1.76 18.54
N GLN A 137 -17.70 3.00 18.89
CA GLN A 137 -16.78 4.14 18.93
C GLN A 137 -15.65 3.95 19.96
N LYS A 138 -15.97 3.38 21.13
CA LYS A 138 -14.95 3.00 22.12
C LYS A 138 -13.98 1.95 21.56
N LEU A 139 -14.50 0.95 20.85
CA LEU A 139 -13.69 -0.09 20.22
C LEU A 139 -12.75 0.47 19.15
N MET A 140 -13.24 1.38 18.29
CA MET A 140 -12.41 2.01 17.26
C MET A 140 -11.30 2.84 17.89
N LYS A 141 -11.61 3.63 18.94
CA LYS A 141 -10.60 4.38 19.70
C LYS A 141 -9.51 3.47 20.28
N ILE A 142 -9.91 2.33 20.85
CA ILE A 142 -8.99 1.33 21.39
C ILE A 142 -8.05 0.77 20.31
N LEU A 143 -8.60 0.42 19.14
CA LEU A 143 -7.82 -0.14 18.04
C LEU A 143 -6.87 0.89 17.40
N SER A 144 -7.18 2.17 17.58
CA SER A 144 -6.38 3.33 17.16
C SER A 144 -5.46 3.88 18.25
N SER A 145 -5.38 3.27 19.44
CA SER A 145 -4.57 3.77 20.56
C SER A 145 -3.43 2.83 20.96
N ASP A 146 -2.49 3.36 21.76
CA ASP A 146 -1.49 2.58 22.50
C ASP A 146 -2.26 1.81 23.61
N PRO A 147 -2.38 0.46 23.57
CA PRO A 147 -1.32 -0.55 23.38
C PRO A 147 -1.46 -1.45 22.14
N VAL A 148 -2.44 -1.21 21.27
CA VAL A 148 -2.64 -2.03 20.06
C VAL A 148 -1.66 -1.63 18.97
N LEU A 149 -1.46 -0.32 18.82
CA LEU A 149 -0.48 0.27 17.93
C LEU A 149 0.89 0.35 18.60
N ILE A 150 1.93 -0.11 17.92
CA ILE A 150 3.31 -0.03 18.39
C ILE A 150 4.17 0.79 17.43
N ILE A 151 5.24 1.36 18.00
CA ILE A 151 6.27 2.04 17.21
C ILE A 151 7.05 0.99 16.40
N PHE A 152 7.31 1.33 15.13
CA PHE A 152 8.13 0.52 14.25
C PHE A 152 9.58 0.45 14.77
N ASP A 153 10.20 -0.70 14.60
CA ASP A 153 11.61 -0.93 15.00
C ASP A 153 12.19 -1.95 14.02
N PRO A 154 13.12 -1.53 13.15
CA PRO A 154 13.58 -2.32 12.01
C PRO A 154 14.35 -3.59 12.42
N ARG A 155 14.75 -3.71 13.69
CA ARG A 155 15.51 -4.86 14.22
C ARG A 155 14.65 -6.08 14.51
N LYS A 156 13.32 -5.94 14.50
CA LYS A 156 12.38 -7.02 14.82
C LYS A 156 11.72 -7.55 13.56
N GLU A 157 11.39 -8.85 13.58
CA GLU A 157 10.70 -9.51 12.46
C GLU A 157 9.38 -8.78 12.15
N THR A 158 9.28 -8.30 10.92
CA THR A 158 8.12 -7.55 10.42
C THR A 158 7.28 -8.45 9.53
N THR A 159 5.97 -8.44 9.74
CA THR A 159 5.02 -9.26 8.99
C THR A 159 3.94 -8.38 8.37
N VAL A 160 3.72 -8.53 7.07
CA VAL A 160 2.63 -7.91 6.33
C VAL A 160 1.57 -8.97 6.06
N THR A 161 0.34 -8.71 6.47
CA THR A 161 -0.82 -9.55 6.19
C THR A 161 -1.74 -8.82 5.22
N THR A 162 -2.18 -9.49 4.17
CA THR A 162 -3.07 -8.91 3.16
C THR A 162 -4.21 -9.84 2.83
N ASP A 163 -5.36 -9.28 2.48
CA ASP A 163 -6.56 -10.00 2.06
C ASP A 163 -7.34 -9.21 1.00
N ALA A 164 -7.99 -9.91 0.06
CA ALA A 164 -8.88 -9.32 -0.92
C ALA A 164 -10.30 -9.87 -0.82
N SER A 165 -11.27 -8.96 -0.68
CA SER A 165 -12.69 -9.29 -0.78
C SER A 165 -13.25 -8.96 -2.16
N SER A 166 -14.56 -9.18 -2.34
CA SER A 166 -15.27 -8.69 -3.54
C SER A 166 -15.35 -7.17 -3.63
N TYR A 167 -15.12 -6.45 -2.53
CA TYR A 167 -15.34 -5.01 -2.40
C TYR A 167 -14.05 -4.20 -2.30
N GLY A 168 -13.01 -4.78 -1.69
CA GLY A 168 -11.85 -4.03 -1.27
C GLY A 168 -10.64 -4.89 -0.95
N LEU A 169 -9.54 -4.19 -0.69
CA LEU A 169 -8.27 -4.74 -0.24
C LEU A 169 -8.05 -4.30 1.20
N GLY A 170 -7.57 -5.23 2.03
CA GLY A 170 -7.15 -4.98 3.40
C GLY A 170 -5.70 -5.37 3.58
N ALA A 171 -4.94 -4.56 4.31
CA ALA A 171 -3.56 -4.85 4.65
C ALA A 171 -3.25 -4.35 6.05
N THR A 172 -2.43 -5.10 6.79
CA THR A 172 -1.85 -4.64 8.06
C THR A 172 -0.39 -5.02 8.14
N ILE A 173 0.42 -4.11 8.67
CA ILE A 173 1.80 -4.37 9.04
C ILE A 173 1.86 -4.57 10.55
N CYS A 174 2.45 -5.68 10.96
CA CYS A 174 2.47 -6.12 12.34
C CYS A 174 3.82 -6.72 12.72
N LYS A 175 4.04 -6.85 14.02
CA LYS A 175 5.17 -7.60 14.58
C LYS A 175 4.67 -8.74 15.42
N LYS A 176 5.42 -9.84 15.36
CA LYS A 176 5.29 -10.91 16.33
C LYS A 176 6.03 -10.52 17.60
N GLN A 177 5.31 -10.46 18.72
CA GLN A 177 5.88 -10.27 20.04
C GLN A 177 6.51 -11.58 20.54
N THR A 178 7.36 -11.48 21.57
CA THR A 178 8.06 -12.61 22.19
C THR A 178 7.12 -13.66 22.78
N ASP A 179 5.92 -13.25 23.19
CA ASP A 179 4.85 -14.11 23.70
C ASP A 179 3.95 -14.69 22.60
N GLY A 180 4.31 -14.48 21.32
CA GLY A 180 3.55 -14.95 20.16
C GLY A 180 2.38 -14.06 19.76
N ARG A 181 2.09 -12.96 20.48
CA ARG A 181 1.06 -11.98 20.09
C ARG A 181 1.46 -11.20 18.85
N ARG A 182 0.48 -10.54 18.23
CA ARG A 182 0.75 -9.56 17.18
C ARG A 182 0.38 -8.17 17.63
N SER A 183 1.31 -7.25 17.43
CA SER A 183 1.05 -5.82 17.58
C SER A 183 1.07 -5.16 16.21
N VAL A 184 0.12 -4.27 15.99
CA VAL A 184 -0.04 -3.60 14.70
C VAL A 184 0.81 -2.35 14.70
N ILE A 185 1.44 -2.06 13.57
CA ILE A 185 2.14 -0.80 13.33
C ILE A 185 1.23 0.15 12.55
N ALA A 186 0.53 -0.37 11.54
CA ALA A 186 -0.40 0.39 10.73
C ALA A 186 -1.44 -0.52 10.05
N TYR A 187 -2.60 0.07 9.78
CA TYR A 187 -3.71 -0.51 9.01
C TYR A 187 -3.82 0.21 7.66
N ALA A 188 -4.24 -0.52 6.64
CA ALA A 188 -4.58 0.06 5.35
C ALA A 188 -5.77 -0.68 4.76
N SER A 189 -6.73 0.08 4.20
CA SER A 189 -7.78 -0.49 3.37
C SER A 189 -8.09 0.43 2.19
N ARG A 190 -8.55 -0.16 1.08
CA ARG A 190 -9.11 0.62 -0.04
C ARG A 190 -10.16 -0.15 -0.81
N THR A 191 -11.09 0.57 -1.40
CA THR A 191 -12.07 -0.02 -2.32
C THR A 191 -11.37 -0.50 -3.60
N LEU A 192 -11.84 -1.60 -4.16
CA LEU A 192 -11.45 -2.03 -5.49
C LEU A 192 -11.92 -1.00 -6.52
N THR A 193 -11.08 -0.74 -7.53
CA THR A 193 -11.54 0.00 -8.71
C THR A 193 -12.60 -0.81 -9.46
N PRO A 194 -13.43 -0.18 -10.32
CA PRO A 194 -14.36 -0.91 -11.17
C PRO A 194 -13.68 -1.99 -12.00
N THR A 195 -12.43 -1.80 -12.40
CA THR A 195 -11.66 -2.78 -13.15
C THR A 195 -11.21 -3.95 -12.28
N GLU A 196 -10.67 -3.69 -11.10
CA GLU A 196 -10.21 -4.75 -10.19
C GLU A 196 -11.38 -5.57 -9.62
N SER A 197 -12.57 -4.98 -9.46
CA SER A 197 -13.75 -5.72 -8.97
C SER A 197 -14.17 -6.85 -9.92
N ARG A 198 -13.80 -6.77 -11.20
CA ARG A 198 -14.06 -7.78 -12.24
C ARG A 198 -12.95 -8.82 -12.38
N TYR A 199 -11.86 -8.71 -11.63
CA TYR A 199 -10.77 -9.68 -11.67
C TYR A 199 -11.17 -11.04 -11.07
N ALA A 200 -10.50 -12.10 -11.52
CA ALA A 200 -10.61 -13.40 -10.85
C ALA A 200 -10.01 -13.32 -9.44
N GLN A 201 -10.41 -14.22 -8.52
CA GLN A 201 -9.98 -14.12 -7.11
C GLN A 201 -8.46 -14.07 -6.96
N ILE A 202 -7.71 -14.95 -7.63
CA ILE A 202 -6.24 -14.95 -7.59
C ILE A 202 -5.64 -13.61 -8.05
N GLU A 203 -6.32 -12.94 -8.99
CA GLU A 203 -5.94 -11.63 -9.53
C GLU A 203 -6.47 -10.47 -8.68
N LYS A 204 -7.26 -10.72 -7.63
CA LYS A 204 -7.60 -9.75 -6.57
C LYS A 204 -6.64 -9.85 -5.39
N GLU A 205 -6.26 -11.07 -5.02
CA GLU A 205 -5.31 -11.33 -3.93
C GLU A 205 -3.89 -10.85 -4.28
N GLY A 206 -3.43 -11.06 -5.52
CA GLY A 206 -2.12 -10.60 -5.97
C GLY A 206 -1.92 -9.08 -5.82
N PRO A 207 -2.85 -8.23 -6.32
CA PRO A 207 -2.83 -6.80 -6.07
C PRO A 207 -2.95 -6.42 -4.60
N ALA A 208 -3.63 -7.20 -3.76
CA ALA A 208 -3.68 -6.96 -2.30
C ALA A 208 -2.29 -6.98 -1.69
N VAL A 209 -1.51 -8.01 -2.01
CA VAL A 209 -0.11 -8.15 -1.58
C VAL A 209 0.73 -6.97 -2.06
N ALA A 210 0.70 -6.69 -3.37
CA ALA A 210 1.52 -5.63 -3.96
C ALA A 210 1.16 -4.25 -3.42
N TRP A 211 -0.13 -3.93 -3.38
CA TRP A 211 -0.62 -2.67 -2.85
C TRP A 211 -0.34 -2.52 -1.34
N GLY A 212 -0.52 -3.58 -0.55
CA GLY A 212 -0.23 -3.54 0.89
C GLY A 212 1.25 -3.25 1.16
N CYS A 213 2.15 -3.90 0.42
CA CYS A 213 3.60 -3.65 0.56
C CYS A 213 4.00 -2.24 0.10
N GLU A 214 3.41 -1.75 -0.99
CA GLU A 214 3.63 -0.37 -1.43
C GLU A 214 3.08 0.66 -0.45
N LYS A 215 1.93 0.40 0.18
CA LYS A 215 1.38 1.28 1.22
C LYS A 215 2.27 1.36 2.44
N PHE A 216 2.98 0.28 2.75
CA PHE A 216 3.94 0.22 3.84
C PHE A 216 5.40 0.38 3.36
N ARG A 217 5.64 0.96 2.17
CA ARG A 217 6.98 1.08 1.57
C ARG A 217 8.01 1.71 2.50
N ASP A 218 7.60 2.71 3.28
CA ASP A 218 8.50 3.46 4.17
C ASP A 218 9.03 2.59 5.32
N TYR A 219 8.31 1.51 5.66
CA TYR A 219 8.74 0.53 6.66
C TYR A 219 9.51 -0.65 6.06
N LEU A 220 9.25 -0.99 4.79
CA LEU A 220 9.69 -2.25 4.19
C LEU A 220 10.91 -2.11 3.29
N THR A 221 11.16 -0.92 2.76
CA THR A 221 12.27 -0.69 1.82
C THR A 221 13.61 -0.96 2.50
N GLY A 222 14.45 -1.78 1.87
CA GLY A 222 15.76 -2.16 2.40
C GLY A 222 15.75 -3.23 3.51
N MET A 223 14.57 -3.75 3.89
CA MET A 223 14.43 -4.80 4.89
C MET A 223 14.03 -6.14 4.28
N HIS A 224 14.36 -7.23 4.97
CA HIS A 224 13.79 -8.55 4.70
C HIS A 224 12.62 -8.82 5.64
N PHE A 225 11.44 -9.11 5.10
CA PHE A 225 10.21 -9.26 5.87
C PHE A 225 9.35 -10.46 5.42
N LYS A 226 8.30 -10.76 6.19
CA LYS A 226 7.38 -11.85 5.90
C LYS A 226 6.04 -11.32 5.39
N ILE A 227 5.52 -11.95 4.34
CA ILE A 227 4.18 -11.74 3.81
C ILE A 227 3.34 -12.96 4.15
N GLU A 228 2.15 -12.72 4.64
CA GLU A 228 1.17 -13.73 5.00
C GLU A 228 -0.13 -13.53 4.23
N THR A 229 -0.60 -14.61 3.59
CA THR A 229 -1.83 -14.66 2.79
C THR A 229 -2.53 -15.99 3.02
N ASP A 230 -3.84 -16.05 2.83
CA ASP A 230 -4.59 -17.32 2.82
C ASP A 230 -4.70 -17.93 1.42
N HIS A 231 -4.18 -17.23 0.41
CA HIS A 231 -4.26 -17.68 -0.98
C HIS A 231 -3.01 -18.46 -1.40
N LYS A 232 -3.02 -19.78 -1.18
CA LYS A 232 -1.90 -20.69 -1.50
C LYS A 232 -1.27 -20.49 -2.90
N PRO A 233 -2.03 -20.25 -3.99
CA PRO A 233 -1.46 -20.02 -5.31
C PRO A 233 -0.48 -18.83 -5.40
N LEU A 234 -0.58 -17.84 -4.51
CA LEU A 234 0.32 -16.69 -4.50
C LEU A 234 1.75 -17.05 -4.08
N ILE A 235 1.94 -18.09 -3.27
CA ILE A 235 3.26 -18.50 -2.81
C ILE A 235 4.18 -18.78 -4.01
N PRO A 236 3.88 -19.75 -4.90
CA PRO A 236 4.77 -20.02 -6.03
C PRO A 236 4.89 -18.83 -6.99
N ILE A 237 3.84 -18.01 -7.15
CA ILE A 237 3.88 -16.83 -8.01
C ILE A 237 4.95 -15.83 -7.53
N PHE A 238 4.92 -15.48 -6.25
CA PHE A 238 5.81 -14.47 -5.68
C PHE A 238 7.15 -15.00 -5.17
N SER A 239 7.37 -16.32 -5.16
CA SER A 239 8.64 -16.93 -4.72
C SER A 239 9.42 -17.65 -5.83
N LYS A 240 8.79 -18.54 -6.61
CA LYS A 240 9.52 -19.51 -7.45
C LYS A 240 9.32 -19.35 -8.96
N LYS A 241 8.11 -19.03 -9.42
CA LYS A 241 7.78 -18.98 -10.86
C LYS A 241 8.56 -17.88 -11.57
N ASN A 242 8.99 -18.10 -12.81
CA ASN A 242 9.57 -17.02 -13.60
C ASN A 242 8.46 -16.08 -14.09
N LEU A 243 8.82 -14.89 -14.59
CA LEU A 243 7.84 -13.96 -15.15
C LEU A 243 7.12 -14.57 -16.34
N ASP A 244 7.85 -15.29 -17.20
CA ASP A 244 7.33 -15.88 -18.43
C ASP A 244 6.24 -16.95 -18.18
N ASP A 245 6.21 -17.55 -16.98
CA ASP A 245 5.22 -18.54 -16.56
C ASP A 245 3.89 -17.92 -16.06
N LEU A 246 3.80 -16.59 -16.03
CA LEU A 246 2.68 -15.84 -15.45
C LEU A 246 1.88 -15.12 -16.53
N SER A 247 0.58 -14.92 -16.30
CA SER A 247 -0.22 -14.05 -17.15
C SER A 247 0.33 -12.61 -17.11
N PRO A 248 0.14 -11.79 -18.15
CA PRO A 248 0.67 -10.42 -18.18
C PRO A 248 0.26 -9.59 -16.96
N ARG A 249 -0.93 -9.82 -16.41
CA ARG A 249 -1.40 -9.14 -15.20
C ARG A 249 -0.58 -9.56 -13.98
N LEU A 250 -0.35 -10.85 -13.79
CA LEU A 250 0.47 -11.38 -12.69
C LEU A 250 1.94 -11.01 -12.85
N GLN A 251 2.46 -10.92 -14.08
CA GLN A 251 3.79 -10.38 -14.35
C GLN A 251 3.91 -8.94 -13.82
N ARG A 252 3.00 -8.04 -14.23
CA ARG A 252 2.99 -6.65 -13.76
C ARG A 252 2.93 -6.53 -12.23
N ILE A 253 2.11 -7.37 -11.59
CA ILE A 253 2.01 -7.42 -10.12
C ILE A 253 3.32 -7.91 -9.49
N LYS A 254 3.94 -8.96 -10.06
CA LYS A 254 5.21 -9.49 -9.58
C LYS A 254 6.35 -8.48 -9.75
N LEU A 255 6.40 -7.75 -10.85
CA LEU A 255 7.38 -6.68 -11.08
C LEU A 255 7.32 -5.61 -10.00
N ARG A 256 6.12 -5.19 -9.57
CA ARG A 256 5.93 -4.24 -8.46
C ARG A 256 6.54 -4.73 -7.14
N MET A 257 6.60 -6.05 -6.95
CA MET A 257 7.17 -6.67 -5.77
C MET A 257 8.70 -6.82 -5.81
N MET A 258 9.35 -6.70 -6.98
CA MET A 258 10.79 -6.91 -7.12
C MET A 258 11.65 -5.90 -6.36
N LYS A 259 11.10 -4.73 -6.01
CA LYS A 259 11.79 -3.74 -5.16
C LYS A 259 11.86 -4.12 -3.68
N PHE A 260 11.15 -5.18 -3.27
CA PHE A 260 11.07 -5.63 -1.88
C PHE A 260 11.82 -6.96 -1.70
N SER A 261 12.41 -7.15 -0.51
CA SER A 261 13.01 -8.42 -0.11
C SER A 261 12.08 -9.11 0.91
N TYR A 262 11.54 -10.27 0.56
CA TYR A 262 10.54 -10.92 1.41
C TYR A 262 10.51 -12.45 1.27
N ILE A 263 9.85 -13.08 2.25
CA ILE A 263 9.31 -14.44 2.13
C ILE A 263 7.78 -14.37 2.16
N ILE A 264 7.11 -15.19 1.37
CA ILE A 264 5.64 -15.29 1.37
C ILE A 264 5.22 -16.66 1.89
N VAL A 265 4.32 -16.69 2.87
CA VAL A 265 3.82 -17.91 3.50
C VAL A 265 2.30 -17.93 3.52
N HIS A 266 1.74 -19.14 3.48
CA HIS A 266 0.31 -19.33 3.63
C HIS A 266 -0.03 -19.52 5.10
N ILE A 267 -1.06 -18.81 5.55
CA ILE A 267 -1.73 -19.06 6.83
C ILE A 267 -3.23 -19.23 6.61
N PRO A 268 -3.93 -19.99 7.47
CA PRO A 268 -5.39 -20.10 7.38
C PRO A 268 -6.04 -18.71 7.43
N GLY A 269 -7.03 -18.43 6.57
CA GLY A 269 -7.72 -17.12 6.57
C GLY A 269 -8.38 -16.76 7.92
N LYS A 270 -8.66 -17.76 8.75
CA LYS A 270 -9.09 -17.57 10.15
C LYS A 270 -8.04 -16.87 11.02
N GLU A 271 -6.78 -16.77 10.60
CA GLU A 271 -5.71 -16.08 11.33
C GLU A 271 -5.43 -14.68 10.76
N LEU A 272 -6.04 -14.30 9.64
CA LEU A 272 -5.92 -13.00 8.95
C LEU A 272 -7.00 -12.00 9.36
N PHE A 273 -7.48 -12.05 10.61
CA PHE A 273 -8.66 -11.31 11.07
C PHE A 273 -8.67 -9.81 10.72
N ALA A 274 -7.52 -9.14 10.89
CA ALA A 274 -7.44 -7.70 10.63
C ALA A 274 -7.53 -7.39 9.13
N ALA A 275 -6.78 -8.11 8.29
CA ALA A 275 -6.81 -7.91 6.84
C ALA A 275 -8.19 -8.28 6.25
N ASP A 276 -8.82 -9.38 6.68
CA ASP A 276 -10.16 -9.79 6.23
C ASP A 276 -11.25 -8.79 6.64
N ALA A 277 -11.21 -8.27 7.88
CA ALA A 277 -12.15 -7.26 8.32
C ALA A 277 -12.01 -5.96 7.49
N LEU A 278 -10.77 -5.52 7.26
CA LEU A 278 -10.46 -4.32 6.49
C LEU A 278 -10.81 -4.45 5.00
N SER A 279 -10.59 -5.62 4.39
CA SER A 279 -10.89 -5.85 2.97
C SER A 279 -12.39 -5.81 2.70
N ARG A 280 -13.22 -6.15 3.70
CA ARG A 280 -14.68 -6.18 3.61
C ARG A 280 -15.35 -4.89 4.08
N ASN A 281 -14.63 -4.02 4.79
CA ASN A 281 -15.03 -2.65 5.09
C ASN A 281 -13.99 -1.64 4.57
N PRO A 282 -13.81 -1.57 3.25
CA PRO A 282 -12.73 -0.77 2.68
C PRO A 282 -13.05 0.72 2.66
N GLN A 283 -12.03 1.53 2.89
CA GLN A 283 -12.12 2.97 2.70
C GLN A 283 -12.25 3.35 1.21
N LYS A 284 -13.08 4.36 0.93
CA LYS A 284 -13.12 5.02 -0.37
C LYS A 284 -11.93 5.96 -0.50
N VAL A 285 -10.77 5.42 -0.84
CA VAL A 285 -9.56 6.21 -1.09
C VAL A 285 -9.44 6.48 -2.59
N PRO A 286 -9.25 7.74 -3.04
CA PRO A 286 -8.93 8.02 -4.42
C PRO A 286 -7.63 7.30 -4.80
N TYR A 287 -7.70 6.43 -5.81
CA TYR A 287 -6.51 5.76 -6.32
C TYR A 287 -5.64 6.78 -7.06
N LYS A 288 -4.52 7.19 -6.46
CA LYS A 288 -3.52 8.04 -7.11
C LYS A 288 -2.73 7.22 -8.12
N ARG A 289 -3.20 7.22 -9.37
CA ARG A 289 -2.65 6.45 -10.48
C ARG A 289 -1.24 6.92 -10.92
N GLU A 290 -0.96 8.19 -10.71
CA GLU A 290 0.23 8.89 -11.23
C GLU A 290 1.56 8.38 -10.65
N GLU A 291 1.63 8.09 -9.34
CA GLU A 291 2.87 7.59 -8.72
C GLU A 291 3.24 6.18 -9.21
N LEU A 292 2.26 5.29 -9.38
CA LEU A 292 2.51 3.94 -9.87
C LEU A 292 2.93 3.94 -11.35
N GLU A 293 2.29 4.78 -12.17
CA GLU A 293 2.66 4.90 -13.59
C GLU A 293 4.09 5.42 -13.76
N ALA A 294 4.52 6.37 -12.92
CA ALA A 294 5.90 6.85 -12.92
C ALA A 294 6.90 5.75 -12.51
N GLU A 295 6.60 4.96 -11.47
CA GLU A 295 7.47 3.85 -11.04
C GLU A 295 7.55 2.74 -12.10
N ILE A 296 6.42 2.38 -12.72
CA ILE A 296 6.38 1.40 -13.80
C ILE A 296 7.18 1.91 -15.01
N ALA A 297 7.00 3.18 -15.39
CA ALA A 297 7.75 3.78 -16.49
C ALA A 297 9.26 3.76 -16.22
N ALA A 298 9.70 4.10 -15.00
CA ALA A 298 11.10 4.05 -14.61
C ALA A 298 11.66 2.62 -14.68
N PHE A 299 10.90 1.61 -14.27
CA PHE A 299 11.31 0.22 -14.37
C PHE A 299 11.40 -0.27 -15.83
N ILE A 300 10.43 0.09 -16.66
CA ILE A 300 10.45 -0.20 -18.10
C ILE A 300 11.66 0.48 -18.76
N GLN A 301 11.95 1.73 -18.39
CA GLN A 301 13.11 2.46 -18.88
C GLN A 301 14.43 1.78 -18.48
N MET A 302 14.52 1.28 -17.23
CA MET A 302 15.67 0.50 -16.77
C MET A 302 15.85 -0.78 -17.60
N ILE A 303 14.78 -1.56 -17.83
CA ILE A 303 14.84 -2.76 -18.69
C ILE A 303 15.27 -2.38 -20.10
N THR A 304 14.64 -1.36 -20.68
CA THR A 304 14.91 -0.90 -22.05
C THR A 304 16.36 -0.45 -22.21
N SER A 305 16.91 0.26 -21.21
CA SER A 305 18.32 0.66 -21.17
C SER A 305 19.29 -0.52 -21.04
N SER A 306 18.80 -1.65 -20.52
CA SER A 306 19.58 -2.88 -20.31
C SER A 306 19.40 -3.90 -21.44
N LEU A 307 18.55 -3.62 -22.43
CA LEU A 307 18.38 -4.50 -23.58
C LEU A 307 19.70 -4.63 -24.35
N PRO A 308 20.06 -5.83 -24.84
CA PRO A 308 21.22 -6.02 -25.71
C PRO A 308 20.93 -5.51 -27.14
N ALA A 309 20.34 -4.33 -27.25
CA ALA A 309 19.97 -3.67 -28.50
C ALA A 309 20.52 -2.25 -28.50
N SER A 310 21.27 -1.89 -29.55
CA SER A 310 21.75 -0.52 -29.71
C SER A 310 20.59 0.44 -29.98
N SER A 311 20.72 1.69 -29.56
CA SER A 311 19.73 2.75 -29.82
C SER A 311 19.40 2.87 -31.31
N ARG A 312 20.40 2.66 -32.18
CA ARG A 312 20.24 2.62 -33.63
C ARG A 312 19.29 1.50 -34.08
N ARG A 313 19.44 0.29 -33.52
CA ARG A 313 18.62 -0.86 -33.92
C ARG A 313 17.17 -0.68 -33.51
N LEU A 314 16.93 -0.12 -32.32
CA LEU A 314 15.58 0.21 -31.86
C LEU A 314 14.93 1.25 -32.77
N GLU A 315 15.68 2.24 -33.25
CA GLU A 315 15.17 3.24 -34.18
C GLU A 315 14.84 2.65 -35.56
N GLU A 316 15.67 1.75 -36.09
CA GLU A 316 15.39 1.02 -37.32
C GLU A 316 14.06 0.23 -37.20
N LEU A 317 13.81 -0.40 -36.06
CA LEU A 317 12.55 -1.12 -35.79
C LEU A 317 11.35 -0.17 -35.73
N ARG A 318 11.47 1.00 -35.09
CA ARG A 318 10.39 2.01 -35.10
C ARG A 318 10.04 2.44 -36.52
N VAL A 319 11.05 2.76 -37.32
CA VAL A 319 10.85 3.19 -38.72
C VAL A 319 10.23 2.06 -39.55
N ALA A 320 10.62 0.80 -39.32
CA ALA A 320 10.03 -0.35 -40.00
C ALA A 320 8.56 -0.55 -39.59
N GLN A 321 8.24 -0.46 -38.29
CA GLN A 321 6.86 -0.56 -37.80
C GLN A 321 5.96 0.56 -38.34
N LEU A 322 6.49 1.77 -38.50
CA LEU A 322 5.77 2.89 -39.12
C LEU A 322 5.49 2.67 -40.61
N LYS A 323 6.12 1.70 -41.26
CA LYS A 323 5.84 1.33 -42.67
C LYS A 323 4.94 0.10 -42.80
N ASP A 324 4.80 -0.68 -41.73
CA ASP A 324 4.00 -1.89 -41.71
C ASP A 324 2.55 -1.58 -41.29
N GLU A 325 1.61 -1.85 -42.19
CA GLU A 325 0.19 -1.57 -41.98
C GLU A 325 -0.40 -2.36 -40.79
N THR A 326 0.08 -3.58 -40.55
CA THR A 326 -0.36 -4.40 -39.41
C THR A 326 0.12 -3.80 -38.10
N CYS A 327 1.40 -3.43 -38.01
CA CYS A 327 1.96 -2.77 -36.83
C CYS A 327 1.26 -1.44 -36.54
N GLN A 328 1.00 -0.61 -37.54
CA GLN A 328 0.26 0.64 -37.36
C GLN A 328 -1.14 0.41 -36.76
N LYS A 329 -1.90 -0.55 -37.31
CA LYS A 329 -3.24 -0.88 -36.79
C LYS A 329 -3.19 -1.49 -35.39
N LEU A 330 -2.19 -2.34 -35.11
CA LEU A 330 -2.00 -2.90 -33.77
C LEU A 330 -1.63 -1.82 -32.74
N ILE A 331 -0.76 -0.87 -33.09
CA ILE A 331 -0.45 0.28 -32.23
C ILE A 331 -1.74 1.05 -31.92
N ASP A 332 -2.55 1.32 -32.95
CA ASP A 332 -3.81 2.06 -32.78
C ASP A 332 -4.79 1.32 -31.86
N TYR A 333 -4.94 0.00 -32.02
CA TYR A 333 -5.80 -0.82 -31.16
C TYR A 333 -5.30 -0.91 -29.71
N VAL A 334 -3.98 -0.90 -29.49
CA VAL A 334 -3.42 -0.88 -28.14
C VAL A 334 -3.68 0.46 -27.46
N LEU A 335 -3.49 1.58 -28.18
CA LEU A 335 -3.62 2.92 -27.62
C LEU A 335 -5.08 3.37 -27.46
N LYS A 336 -5.94 3.07 -28.43
CA LYS A 336 -7.35 3.51 -28.46
C LYS A 336 -8.33 2.45 -27.96
N GLY A 337 -7.88 1.21 -27.85
CA GLY A 337 -8.71 0.07 -27.46
C GLY A 337 -9.07 -0.81 -28.64
N TRP A 338 -9.20 -2.11 -28.34
CA TRP A 338 -9.45 -3.17 -29.30
C TRP A 338 -10.95 -3.22 -29.68
N PRO A 339 -11.33 -3.19 -30.98
CA PRO A 339 -12.72 -3.25 -31.46
C PRO A 339 -13.32 -4.64 -31.26
N SER A 340 -14.64 -4.89 -31.37
CA SER A 340 -15.14 -6.26 -31.12
C SER A 340 -14.57 -7.29 -32.12
N LYS A 341 -14.53 -8.60 -31.77
CA LYS A 341 -13.92 -9.66 -32.61
C LYS A 341 -14.39 -9.66 -34.08
N LYS A 342 -15.62 -9.20 -34.35
CA LYS A 342 -16.20 -9.15 -35.69
C LYS A 342 -15.79 -7.91 -36.49
N GLU A 343 -15.31 -6.88 -35.80
CA GLU A 343 -14.94 -5.56 -36.34
C GLU A 343 -13.41 -5.39 -36.43
N VAL A 344 -12.64 -6.38 -35.96
CA VAL A 344 -11.19 -6.39 -36.10
C VAL A 344 -10.82 -6.52 -37.56
N ASP A 345 -9.92 -5.64 -38.01
CA ASP A 345 -9.33 -5.74 -39.34
C ASP A 345 -8.71 -7.12 -39.59
N THR A 346 -8.81 -7.62 -40.83
CA THR A 346 -8.33 -8.94 -41.22
C THR A 346 -6.83 -9.13 -40.94
N LEU A 347 -6.03 -8.07 -41.05
CA LEU A 347 -4.60 -8.09 -40.73
C LEU A 347 -4.34 -8.32 -39.23
N CYS A 348 -5.22 -7.77 -38.37
CA CYS A 348 -5.09 -7.84 -36.91
C CYS A 348 -5.84 -9.03 -36.29
N ALA A 349 -6.68 -9.73 -37.07
CA ALA A 349 -7.48 -10.86 -36.59
C ALA A 349 -6.67 -11.99 -35.89
N PRO A 350 -5.46 -12.36 -36.35
CA PRO A 350 -4.64 -13.37 -35.65
C PRO A 350 -4.27 -12.97 -34.22
N TYR A 351 -4.05 -11.68 -34.00
CA TYR A 351 -3.59 -11.12 -32.73
C TYR A 351 -4.73 -10.92 -31.72
N TRP A 352 -5.99 -10.98 -32.16
CA TRP A 352 -7.16 -10.77 -31.31
C TRP A 352 -7.18 -11.65 -30.06
N LYS A 353 -6.73 -12.91 -30.17
CA LYS A 353 -6.68 -13.85 -29.04
C LYS A 353 -5.71 -13.39 -27.96
N ASN A 354 -4.59 -12.79 -28.35
CA ASN A 354 -3.50 -12.37 -27.46
C ASN A 354 -3.49 -10.85 -27.26
N ARG A 355 -4.58 -10.15 -27.60
CA ARG A 355 -4.68 -8.68 -27.54
C ARG A 355 -4.30 -8.03 -26.21
N TYR A 356 -4.43 -8.77 -25.10
CA TYR A 356 -4.06 -8.29 -23.77
C TYR A 356 -2.58 -8.49 -23.42
N GLU A 357 -1.83 -9.18 -24.28
CA GLU A 357 -0.39 -9.43 -24.18
C GLU A 357 0.42 -8.44 -25.03
N ILE A 358 -0.24 -7.72 -25.94
CA ILE A 358 0.39 -6.74 -26.84
C ILE A 358 0.38 -5.36 -26.18
N SER A 359 1.51 -4.66 -26.20
CA SER A 359 1.68 -3.38 -25.52
C SER A 359 2.65 -2.47 -26.25
N VAL A 360 2.32 -1.19 -26.38
CA VAL A 360 3.20 -0.21 -27.03
C VAL A 360 4.00 0.56 -26.00
N GLN A 361 5.33 0.62 -26.19
CA GLN A 361 6.24 1.40 -25.36
C GLN A 361 7.19 2.21 -26.27
N ASP A 362 7.24 3.53 -26.09
CA ASP A 362 8.11 4.44 -26.86
C ASP A 362 8.05 4.20 -28.38
N GLY A 363 6.85 3.93 -28.91
CA GLY A 363 6.60 3.68 -30.33
C GLY A 363 6.99 2.29 -30.83
N LEU A 364 7.43 1.38 -29.97
CA LEU A 364 7.67 -0.03 -30.27
C LEU A 364 6.48 -0.87 -29.79
N LEU A 365 6.09 -1.88 -30.58
CA LEU A 365 4.91 -2.72 -30.34
C LEU A 365 5.25 -3.99 -29.56
#